data_AF-A0A537I7W3-F1
#
_entry.id   AF-A0A537I7W3-F1
#
_cell.length_a   1.000
_cell.length_b   1.000
_cell.length_c   1.000
_cell.angle_alpha   90.00
_cell.angle_beta   90.00
_cell.angle_gamma   90.00
#
_symmetry.space_group_name_H-M   'P 1'
#
loop_
_entity.id
_entity.type
_entity.pdbx_description
1 polymer ?
#
loop_
_entity_poly.entity_id
_entity_poly.type
_entity_poly.pdbx_seq_one_letter_code
_entity_poly.pdbx_strand_id
1 'polypeptide(L)'
;MLRRNDSPAWDVLARSNWTRNDNLLRFFSYGSVISTYILIVIGGYVTTSNSGLGCGESWPLCQGAVFPSVSNPEVVIELTHRLFNSVVGVFIVGLAIVAWTRYKEAKNVVLLSTTSLVALVAQVLLGMVTVATSLNPVVSDAHLALASAILAIVVANAVMVRNLTLRAAQLQ
;
A
#
# COMPACT_ATOMS: atom_id res chain seq x y z
N MET A 1 2.50 -43.28 21.29
CA MET A 1 1.64 -42.42 20.44
C MET A 1 1.57 -41.06 21.14
N LEU A 2 2.06 -39.92 20.65
CA LEU A 2 2.02 -39.31 19.31
C LEU A 2 3.34 -38.57 19.05
N ARG A 3 3.98 -38.81 17.90
CA ARG A 3 5.13 -38.00 17.43
C ARG A 3 4.54 -36.69 16.90
N ARG A 4 4.64 -35.58 17.64
CA ARG A 4 4.34 -34.26 17.10
C ARG A 4 5.27 -34.01 15.93
N ASN A 5 4.70 -33.80 14.75
CA ASN A 5 5.45 -33.45 13.56
C ASN A 5 5.81 -31.96 13.65
N ASP A 6 6.81 -31.65 14.45
CA ASP A 6 7.32 -30.29 14.66
C ASP A 6 8.30 -29.91 13.54
N SER A 7 8.00 -30.26 12.29
CA SER A 7 8.81 -29.84 11.15
C SER A 7 8.83 -28.31 11.16
N PRO A 8 9.99 -27.68 11.38
CA PRO A 8 10.03 -26.24 11.42
C PRO A 8 9.63 -25.68 10.05
N ALA A 9 8.92 -24.55 10.02
CA ALA A 9 8.32 -24.02 8.79
C ALA A 9 9.31 -23.81 7.62
N TRP A 10 10.62 -23.77 7.90
CA TRP A 10 11.67 -23.71 6.90
C TRP A 10 11.87 -25.02 6.11
N ASP A 11 11.52 -26.19 6.65
CA ASP A 11 11.62 -27.48 5.95
C ASP A 11 10.62 -27.58 4.77
N VAL A 12 9.43 -26.99 4.92
CA VAL A 12 8.43 -26.94 3.84
C VAL A 12 8.90 -26.02 2.71
N LEU A 13 9.62 -24.95 3.05
CA LEU A 13 10.16 -24.01 2.07
C LEU A 13 11.38 -24.56 1.32
N ALA A 14 12.20 -25.38 1.98
CA ALA A 14 13.38 -26.01 1.38
C ALA A 14 13.04 -27.13 0.38
N ARG A 15 11.83 -27.73 0.46
CA ARG A 15 11.43 -28.88 -0.36
C ARG A 15 10.78 -28.52 -1.71
N SER A 16 10.37 -27.27 -1.93
CA SER A 16 9.78 -26.90 -3.23
C SER A 16 10.85 -26.37 -4.18
N ASN A 17 11.27 -27.20 -5.15
CA ASN A 17 12.10 -26.83 -6.30
C ASN A 17 11.38 -25.87 -7.29
N TRP A 18 10.59 -24.92 -6.78
CA TRP A 18 10.02 -23.84 -7.56
C TRP A 18 11.08 -22.75 -7.69
N THR A 19 11.52 -22.46 -8.90
CA THR A 19 12.29 -21.25 -9.23
C THR A 19 11.40 -20.02 -9.00
N ARG A 20 11.12 -19.69 -7.73
CA ARG A 20 10.32 -18.53 -7.36
C ARG A 20 11.09 -17.29 -7.81
N ASN A 21 10.54 -16.61 -8.81
CA ASN A 21 11.05 -15.31 -9.24
C ASN A 21 10.76 -14.27 -8.15
N ASP A 22 11.64 -14.20 -7.14
CA ASP A 22 11.54 -13.29 -6.00
C ASP A 22 11.61 -11.82 -6.44
N ASN A 23 12.09 -11.54 -7.65
CA ASN A 23 12.15 -10.19 -8.19
C ASN A 23 10.76 -9.55 -8.26
N LEU A 24 9.71 -10.33 -8.54
CA LEU A 24 8.36 -9.79 -8.62
C LEU A 24 7.82 -9.42 -7.23
N LEU A 25 8.03 -10.28 -6.22
CA LEU A 25 7.64 -9.99 -4.84
C LEU A 25 8.41 -8.77 -4.30
N ARG A 26 9.72 -8.70 -4.57
CA ARG A 26 10.59 -7.57 -4.18
C ARG A 26 10.18 -6.29 -4.89
N PHE A 27 9.89 -6.35 -6.19
CA PHE A 27 9.43 -5.21 -6.97
C PHE A 27 8.15 -4.61 -6.39
N PHE A 28 7.13 -5.42 -6.14
CA PHE A 28 5.88 -4.93 -5.54
C PHE A 28 6.07 -4.46 -4.10
N SER A 29 6.87 -5.17 -3.31
CA SER A 29 7.13 -4.83 -1.92
C SER A 29 7.86 -3.48 -1.79
N TYR A 30 9.00 -3.30 -2.47
CA TYR A 30 9.73 -2.03 -2.42
C TYR A 30 8.99 -0.91 -3.14
N GLY A 31 8.31 -1.21 -4.25
CA GLY A 31 7.45 -0.26 -4.95
C GLY A 31 6.33 0.27 -4.05
N SER A 32 5.71 -0.59 -3.23
CA SER A 32 4.67 -0.17 -2.29
C SER A 32 5.20 0.79 -1.22
N VAL A 33 6.40 0.55 -0.68
CA VAL A 33 7.04 1.46 0.30
C VAL A 33 7.32 2.82 -0.32
N ILE A 34 8.00 2.84 -1.47
CA ILE A 34 8.43 4.07 -2.15
C ILE A 34 7.21 4.90 -2.57
N SER A 35 6.24 4.27 -3.24
CA SER A 35 5.04 4.95 -3.71
C SER A 35 4.18 5.47 -2.55
N THR A 36 4.01 4.70 -1.47
CA THR A 36 3.25 5.16 -0.29
C THR A 36 3.91 6.37 0.37
N TYR A 37 5.23 6.34 0.54
CA TYR A 37 5.97 7.48 1.10
C TYR A 37 5.83 8.74 0.23
N ILE A 38 6.00 8.61 -1.09
CA ILE A 38 5.80 9.72 -2.03
C ILE A 38 4.37 10.26 -1.95
N LEU A 39 3.36 9.39 -1.90
CA LEU A 39 1.96 9.81 -1.81
C LEU A 39 1.68 10.59 -0.51
N ILE A 40 2.26 10.18 0.61
CA ILE A 40 2.16 10.91 1.89
C ILE A 40 2.76 12.31 1.76
N VAL A 41 3.92 12.44 1.13
CA VAL A 41 4.55 13.76 0.89
C VAL A 41 3.67 14.63 0.00
N ILE A 42 3.11 14.07 -1.08
CA ILE A 42 2.16 14.78 -1.96
C ILE A 42 0.93 15.22 -1.16
N GLY A 43 0.36 14.36 -0.30
CA GLY A 43 -0.79 14.71 0.54
C GLY A 43 -0.48 15.80 1.57
N GLY A 44 0.72 15.77 2.16
CA GLY A 44 1.22 16.86 3.01
C GLY A 44 1.32 18.17 2.24
N TYR A 45 1.80 18.13 1.00
CA TYR A 45 1.85 19.30 0.13
C TYR A 45 0.45 19.84 -0.23
N VAL A 46 -0.51 18.99 -0.54
CA VAL A 46 -1.93 19.39 -0.78
C VAL A 46 -2.47 20.18 0.42
N THR A 47 -2.16 19.73 1.63
CA THR A 47 -2.63 20.37 2.88
C THR A 47 -1.93 21.72 3.10
N THR A 48 -0.61 21.79 2.97
CA THR A 48 0.16 23.03 3.22
C THR A 48 -0.01 24.08 2.13
N SER A 49 -0.32 23.66 0.90
CA SER A 49 -0.68 24.55 -0.22
C SER A 49 -2.15 24.94 -0.23
N ASN A 50 -2.94 24.55 0.79
CA ASN A 50 -4.37 24.81 0.91
C ASN A 50 -5.19 24.36 -0.32
N SER A 51 -4.72 23.31 -1.00
CA SER A 51 -5.31 22.78 -2.25
C SER A 51 -6.23 21.57 -2.01
N GLY A 52 -6.56 21.25 -0.75
CA GLY A 52 -7.33 20.05 -0.40
C GLY A 52 -8.79 20.01 -0.90
N LEU A 53 -9.29 21.13 -1.42
CA LEU A 53 -10.62 21.25 -2.06
C LEU A 53 -10.53 21.78 -3.50
N GLY A 54 -9.37 21.68 -4.16
CA GLY A 54 -9.19 22.11 -5.55
C GLY A 54 -10.17 21.42 -6.53
N CYS A 55 -10.51 20.16 -6.30
CA CYS A 55 -11.49 19.39 -7.06
C CYS A 55 -12.94 19.55 -6.57
N GLY A 56 -13.17 20.35 -5.52
CA GLY A 56 -14.44 20.45 -4.80
C GLY A 56 -14.78 19.19 -4.00
N GLU A 57 -16.03 19.12 -3.54
CA GLU A 57 -16.51 18.01 -2.71
C GLU A 57 -16.82 16.73 -3.51
N SER A 58 -16.75 16.80 -4.84
CA SER A 58 -16.99 15.63 -5.68
C SER A 58 -15.87 14.60 -5.50
N TRP A 59 -16.27 13.36 -5.26
CA TRP A 59 -15.43 12.18 -5.22
C TRP A 59 -16.28 10.99 -5.71
N PRO A 60 -15.79 10.11 -6.59
CA PRO A 60 -14.41 9.97 -7.06
C PRO A 60 -14.01 10.95 -8.17
N LEU A 61 -14.98 11.56 -8.86
CA LEU A 61 -14.72 12.51 -9.94
C LEU A 61 -14.20 13.84 -9.39
N CYS A 62 -13.39 14.56 -10.17
CA CYS A 62 -12.94 15.92 -9.85
C CYS A 62 -13.86 16.90 -10.57
N GLN A 63 -14.43 17.87 -9.87
CA GLN A 63 -15.45 18.79 -10.42
C GLN A 63 -16.64 18.08 -11.08
N GLY A 64 -16.98 16.86 -10.65
CA GLY A 64 -18.02 16.02 -11.26
C GLY A 64 -17.72 15.53 -12.69
N ALA A 65 -16.51 15.75 -13.21
CA ALA A 65 -16.11 15.38 -14.56
C ALA A 65 -14.98 14.34 -14.57
N VAL A 66 -14.91 13.54 -15.64
CA VAL A 66 -13.78 12.63 -15.90
C VAL A 66 -12.55 13.41 -16.37
N PHE A 67 -12.77 14.47 -17.16
CA PHE A 67 -11.75 15.41 -17.61
C PHE A 67 -12.05 16.79 -17.01
N PRO A 68 -11.53 17.10 -15.80
CA PRO A 68 -11.77 18.38 -15.14
C PRO A 68 -11.03 19.52 -15.83
N SER A 69 -11.48 20.75 -15.61
CA SER A 69 -10.74 21.93 -16.03
C SER A 69 -9.52 22.13 -15.14
N VAL A 70 -8.32 22.05 -15.72
CA VAL A 70 -7.03 22.27 -15.04
C VAL A 70 -6.59 23.74 -15.10
N SER A 71 -7.55 24.67 -15.09
CA SER A 71 -7.26 26.11 -15.18
C SER A 71 -6.60 26.67 -13.92
N ASN A 72 -6.81 26.03 -12.76
CA ASN A 72 -6.28 26.47 -11.47
C ASN A 72 -5.23 25.49 -10.94
N PRO A 73 -4.13 25.99 -10.33
CA PRO A 73 -3.06 25.13 -9.80
C PRO A 73 -3.54 24.21 -8.67
N GLU A 74 -4.51 24.65 -7.85
CA GLU A 74 -5.08 23.85 -6.75
C GLU A 74 -5.72 22.56 -7.25
N VAL A 75 -6.44 22.64 -8.39
CA VAL A 75 -7.06 21.48 -9.05
C VAL A 75 -5.98 20.49 -9.46
N VAL A 76 -4.90 20.99 -10.07
CA VAL A 76 -3.78 20.16 -10.55
C VAL A 76 -3.11 19.45 -9.38
N ILE A 77 -2.92 20.15 -8.26
CA ILE A 77 -2.30 19.60 -7.05
C ILE A 77 -3.16 18.48 -6.46
N GLU A 78 -4.45 18.71 -6.24
CA GLU A 78 -5.35 17.69 -5.68
C GLU A 78 -5.54 16.51 -6.64
N LEU A 79 -5.72 16.79 -7.94
CA LEU A 79 -5.85 15.76 -8.96
C LEU A 79 -4.59 14.89 -9.02
N THR A 80 -3.40 15.47 -8.89
CA THR A 80 -2.13 14.73 -8.84
C THR A 80 -2.11 13.75 -7.66
N HIS A 81 -2.55 14.19 -6.48
CA HIS A 81 -2.67 13.33 -5.31
C HIS A 81 -3.65 12.15 -5.56
N ARG A 82 -4.83 12.45 -6.11
CA ARG A 82 -5.85 11.43 -6.45
C ARG A 82 -5.35 10.42 -7.49
N LEU A 83 -4.66 10.88 -8.53
CA LEU A 83 -4.11 10.00 -9.56
C LEU A 83 -2.97 9.13 -9.03
N PHE A 84 -2.07 9.70 -8.22
CA PHE A 84 -0.94 8.97 -7.65
C PHE A 84 -1.38 7.89 -6.65
N ASN A 85 -2.53 8.05 -6.01
CA ASN A 85 -3.16 6.99 -5.21
C ASN A 85 -3.38 5.69 -6.01
N SER A 86 -3.67 5.78 -7.32
CA SER A 86 -3.81 4.61 -8.18
C SER A 86 -2.50 3.83 -8.32
N VAL A 87 -1.36 4.51 -8.33
CA VAL A 87 -0.02 3.89 -8.37
C VAL A 87 0.24 3.09 -7.10
N VAL A 88 -0.07 3.67 -5.94
CA VAL A 88 0.02 2.95 -4.65
C VAL A 88 -0.91 1.73 -4.64
N GLY A 89 -2.13 1.88 -5.16
CA GLY A 89 -3.08 0.79 -5.32
C GLY A 89 -2.54 -0.37 -6.16
N VAL A 90 -1.94 -0.09 -7.32
CA VAL A 90 -1.32 -1.12 -8.17
C VAL A 90 -0.23 -1.88 -7.41
N PHE A 91 0.63 -1.19 -6.66
CA PHE A 91 1.69 -1.84 -5.92
C PHE A 91 1.18 -2.72 -4.77
N ILE A 92 0.24 -2.21 -3.97
CA ILE A 92 -0.32 -2.95 -2.82
C ILE A 92 -1.17 -4.14 -3.29
N VAL A 93 -2.01 -3.97 -4.31
CA VAL A 93 -2.81 -5.05 -4.89
C VAL A 93 -1.91 -6.11 -5.52
N GLY A 94 -0.90 -5.69 -6.31
CA GLY A 94 0.08 -6.60 -6.89
C GLY A 94 0.84 -7.39 -5.83
N LEU A 95 1.26 -6.73 -4.74
CA LEU A 95 1.90 -7.36 -3.59
C LEU A 95 0.99 -8.44 -2.95
N ALA A 96 -0.28 -8.14 -2.73
CA ALA A 96 -1.25 -9.09 -2.17
C ALA A 96 -1.47 -10.29 -3.10
N ILE A 97 -1.68 -10.06 -4.40
CA ILE A 97 -1.87 -11.12 -5.39
C ILE A 97 -0.65 -12.04 -5.44
N VAL A 98 0.56 -11.50 -5.50
CA VAL A 98 1.79 -12.31 -5.52
C VAL A 98 1.96 -13.09 -4.22
N ALA A 99 1.68 -12.47 -3.07
CA ALA A 99 1.75 -13.15 -1.78
C ALA A 99 0.78 -14.34 -1.70
N TRP A 100 -0.48 -14.16 -2.09
CA TRP A 100 -1.51 -15.22 -2.06
C TRP A 100 -1.25 -16.34 -3.06
N THR A 101 -0.81 -16.01 -4.27
CA THR A 101 -0.64 -17.00 -5.34
C THR A 101 0.67 -17.77 -5.24
N ARG A 102 1.76 -17.11 -4.86
CA ARG A 102 3.11 -17.68 -4.90
C ARG A 102 3.72 -17.94 -3.54
N TYR A 103 3.34 -17.22 -2.49
CA TYR A 103 3.99 -17.27 -1.16
C TYR A 103 3.04 -17.63 -0.02
N LYS A 104 1.96 -18.40 -0.29
CA LYS A 104 0.95 -18.82 0.70
C LYS A 104 1.52 -19.46 1.99
N GLU A 105 2.65 -20.15 1.88
CA GLU A 105 3.33 -20.79 3.03
C GLU A 105 4.04 -19.77 3.93
N ALA A 106 4.41 -18.60 3.41
CA ALA A 106 5.02 -17.51 4.16
C ALA A 106 3.93 -16.66 4.82
N LYS A 107 3.28 -17.24 5.85
CA LYS A 107 2.10 -16.67 6.54
C LYS A 107 2.24 -15.20 6.93
N ASN A 108 3.41 -14.78 7.42
CA ASN A 108 3.65 -13.38 7.82
C ASN A 108 3.65 -12.42 6.63
N VAL A 109 4.20 -12.83 5.46
CA VAL A 109 4.16 -12.01 4.24
C VAL A 109 2.73 -11.89 3.75
N VAL A 110 1.98 -13.00 3.71
CA VAL A 110 0.56 -13.00 3.34
C VAL A 110 -0.27 -12.12 4.26
N LEU A 111 -0.09 -12.25 5.58
CA LEU A 111 -0.79 -11.46 6.58
C LEU A 111 -0.53 -9.97 6.37
N LEU A 112 0.73 -9.54 6.32
CA LEU A 112 1.08 -8.13 6.14
C LEU A 112 0.60 -7.58 4.79
N SER A 113 0.68 -8.35 3.70
CA SER A 113 0.17 -7.93 2.39
C SER A 113 -1.36 -7.82 2.37
N THR A 114 -2.06 -8.69 3.10
CA THR A 114 -3.53 -8.63 3.21
C THR A 114 -3.95 -7.44 4.08
N THR A 115 -3.28 -7.23 5.20
CA THR A 115 -3.54 -6.10 6.10
C THR A 115 -3.29 -4.77 5.40
N SER A 116 -2.21 -4.63 4.60
CA SER A 116 -1.97 -3.39 3.84
C SER A 116 -3.06 -3.12 2.81
N LEU A 117 -3.57 -4.16 2.13
CA LEU A 117 -4.67 -4.01 1.19
C LEU A 117 -5.97 -3.56 1.87
N VAL A 118 -6.32 -4.19 2.99
CA VAL A 118 -7.53 -3.81 3.76
C VAL A 118 -7.39 -2.38 4.31
N ALA A 119 -6.22 -2.04 4.85
CA ALA A 119 -5.94 -0.70 5.33
C ALA A 119 -5.99 0.34 4.21
N LEU A 120 -5.51 0.03 3.00
CA LEU A 120 -5.63 0.90 1.83
C LEU A 120 -7.10 1.17 1.47
N VAL A 121 -7.97 0.16 1.49
CA VAL A 121 -9.40 0.37 1.25
C VAL A 121 -9.98 1.32 2.30
N ALA A 122 -9.66 1.12 3.58
CA ALA A 122 -10.07 2.03 4.65
C ALA A 122 -9.52 3.45 4.45
N GLN A 123 -8.27 3.59 3.97
CA GLN A 123 -7.64 4.88 3.68
C GLN A 123 -8.37 5.63 2.58
N VAL A 124 -8.73 4.95 1.49
CA VAL A 124 -9.46 5.56 0.36
C VAL A 124 -10.84 6.04 0.82
N LEU A 125 -11.54 5.24 1.61
CA LEU A 125 -12.83 5.62 2.19
C LEU A 125 -12.69 6.80 3.14
N LEU A 126 -11.68 6.80 4.02
CA LEU A 126 -11.42 7.90 4.94
C LEU A 126 -11.08 9.20 4.18
N GLY A 127 -10.34 9.10 3.07
CA GLY A 127 -10.03 10.24 2.20
C GLY A 127 -11.27 10.85 1.55
N MET A 128 -12.22 10.00 1.11
CA MET A 128 -13.54 10.47 0.67
C MET A 128 -14.26 11.24 1.78
N VAL A 129 -14.25 10.73 3.01
CA VAL A 129 -14.88 11.39 4.17
C VAL A 129 -14.18 12.73 4.48
N THR A 130 -12.85 12.82 4.37
CA THR A 130 -12.10 14.07 4.57
C THR A 130 -12.60 15.16 3.62
N VAL A 131 -12.79 14.86 2.34
CA VAL A 131 -13.32 15.80 1.35
C VAL A 131 -14.79 16.12 1.61
N ALA A 132 -15.61 15.11 1.91
CA ALA A 132 -17.04 15.28 2.20
C ALA A 132 -17.35 16.06 3.49
N THR A 133 -16.36 16.18 4.38
CA THR A 133 -16.45 16.97 5.63
C THR A 133 -15.68 18.29 5.54
N SER A 134 -15.39 18.74 4.32
CA SER A 134 -14.70 20.00 4.03
C SER A 134 -13.38 20.13 4.80
N LEU A 135 -12.57 19.06 4.78
CA LEU A 135 -11.26 18.98 5.45
C LEU A 135 -11.31 19.09 6.97
N ASN A 136 -12.30 18.46 7.63
CA ASN A 136 -12.35 18.42 9.09
C ASN A 136 -11.01 17.94 9.68
N PRO A 137 -10.37 18.72 10.57
CA PRO A 137 -9.01 18.41 11.04
C PRO A 137 -8.89 17.05 11.70
N VAL A 138 -9.90 16.62 12.46
CA VAL A 138 -9.89 15.30 13.13
C VAL A 138 -9.90 14.17 12.09
N VAL A 139 -10.69 14.32 11.03
CA VAL A 139 -10.77 13.33 9.95
C VAL A 139 -9.49 13.34 9.12
N SER A 140 -8.94 14.52 8.83
CA SER A 140 -7.68 14.68 8.09
C SER A 140 -6.49 14.09 8.86
N ASP A 141 -6.40 14.34 10.16
CA ASP A 141 -5.36 13.76 11.03
C ASP A 141 -5.49 12.24 11.12
N ALA A 142 -6.72 11.72 11.24
CA ALA A 142 -6.98 10.30 11.19
C ALA A 142 -6.57 9.69 9.84
N HIS A 143 -6.81 10.40 8.73
CA HIS A 143 -6.38 10.01 7.39
C HIS A 143 -4.85 9.91 7.31
N LEU A 144 -4.12 10.91 7.79
CA LEU A 144 -2.66 10.87 7.82
C LEU A 144 -2.11 9.76 8.74
N ALA A 145 -2.75 9.54 9.89
CA ALA A 145 -2.37 8.51 10.84
C ALA A 145 -2.51 7.10 10.22
N LEU A 146 -3.63 6.83 9.54
CA LEU A 146 -3.83 5.56 8.86
C LEU A 146 -2.88 5.37 7.67
N ALA A 147 -2.61 6.42 6.89
CA ALA A 147 -1.57 6.38 5.85
C ALA A 147 -0.18 6.04 6.42
N SER A 148 0.18 6.62 7.56
CA SER A 148 1.44 6.34 8.24
C SER A 148 1.50 4.89 8.77
N ALA A 149 0.38 4.36 9.25
CA ALA A 149 0.27 2.95 9.63
C ALA A 149 0.43 2.02 8.43
N ILE A 150 -0.17 2.35 7.27
CA ILE A 150 0.03 1.59 6.03
C ILE A 150 1.51 1.58 5.65
N LEU A 151 2.19 2.74 5.70
CA LEU A 151 3.63 2.83 5.44
C LEU A 151 4.42 1.88 6.36
N ALA A 152 4.13 1.88 7.66
CA ALA A 152 4.77 0.98 8.61
C ALA A 152 4.53 -0.51 8.27
N ILE A 153 3.31 -0.87 7.89
CA ILE A 153 2.94 -2.24 7.49
C ILE A 153 3.72 -2.66 6.24
N VAL A 154 3.79 -1.82 5.19
CA VAL A 154 4.51 -2.17 3.96
C VAL A 154 6.02 -2.21 4.16
N VAL A 155 6.58 -1.37 5.06
CA VAL A 155 7.99 -1.46 5.47
C VAL A 155 8.26 -2.77 6.20
N ALA A 156 7.41 -3.15 7.16
CA ALA A 156 7.52 -4.44 7.86
C ALA A 156 7.45 -5.61 6.86
N ASN A 157 6.55 -5.53 5.87
CA ASN A 157 6.46 -6.51 4.79
C ASN A 157 7.78 -6.59 4.00
N ALA A 158 8.34 -5.45 3.57
CA ALA A 158 9.61 -5.38 2.84
C ALA A 158 10.80 -5.97 3.60
N VAL A 159 10.86 -5.77 4.93
CA VAL A 159 11.85 -6.40 5.79
C VAL A 159 11.67 -7.92 5.81
N MET A 160 10.42 -8.40 5.92
CA MET A 160 10.12 -9.84 5.89
C MET A 160 10.47 -10.48 4.55
N VAL A 161 10.16 -9.81 3.43
CA VAL A 161 10.53 -10.25 2.08
C VAL A 161 12.04 -10.34 1.95
N ARG A 162 12.78 -9.32 2.38
CA ARG A 162 14.25 -9.33 2.39
C ARG A 162 14.79 -10.52 3.20
N ASN A 163 14.30 -10.72 4.42
CA ASN A 163 14.75 -11.82 5.28
C ASN A 163 14.46 -13.20 4.67
N LEU A 164 13.31 -13.37 4.01
CA LEU A 164 12.97 -14.59 3.28
C LEU A 164 13.98 -14.87 2.16
N THR A 165 14.30 -13.86 1.35
CA THR A 165 15.24 -14.00 0.22
C THR A 165 16.67 -14.27 0.65
N LEU A 166 17.14 -13.63 1.74
CA LEU A 166 18.48 -13.87 2.27
C LEU A 166 18.64 -15.29 2.83
N ARG A 167 17.62 -15.80 3.54
CA ARG A 167 17.64 -17.18 4.07
C ARG A 167 17.68 -18.21 2.95
N ALA A 168 16.95 -17.98 1.86
CA ALA A 168 16.97 -18.87 0.70
C ALA A 168 18.36 -18.94 0.06
N ALA A 169 19.05 -17.80 -0.08
CA ALA A 169 20.41 -17.74 -0.64
C ALA A 169 21.48 -18.41 0.25
N GLN A 170 21.28 -18.46 1.57
CA GLN A 170 22.22 -19.10 2.51
C GLN A 170 22.14 -20.63 2.54
N LEU A 171 21.06 -21.21 2.02
CA LEU A 171 20.81 -22.66 2.02
C LEU A 171 21.22 -23.35 0.70
N GLN A 172 21.77 -22.58 -0.25
CA GLN A 172 22.29 -23.03 -1.54
C GLN A 172 23.81 -23.09 -1.50
#